data_AF-A0A5K1K056-F1
#
_entry.id   AF-A0A5K1K056-F1
#
_cell.length_a   1.000
_cell.length_b   1.000
_cell.length_c   1.000
_cell.angle_alpha   90.00
_cell.angle_beta   90.00
_cell.angle_gamma   90.00
#
_symmetry.space_group_name_H-M   'P 1'
#
loop_
_entity.id
_entity.type
_entity.pdbx_description
1 polymer ?
#
loop_
_entity_poly.entity_id
_entity_poly.type
_entity_poly.pdbx_seq_one_letter_code
_entity_poly.pdbx_strand_id
1 'polypeptide(L)'
;MENFISGYPGCEFQVRETLAEVIGQEKSEYFFDKFLEHFFAEPDAAFFKSLGLNCIRIAINYRHFEDDLNPRVLKESGFKHLDRAVAACAKHGIYTILDMHTAPGGQNGGWHSDAGTHIANFWIHKDFQDRLVWLWTEIAKHYKDETWIAGYNPMNEPADPQHSGLVNFYDRVHAAIRSVDPHHILFLDGNTYSTDFSGFPDDAGTRWSNTAYAIHDYSVYGFPDAPEPYARTEEQRTRMQKSYAKKRAWMDERGLCVWNGEWGPVYARPEYEGDATDAINERRYNVLNDQLQLYAKDRLSWSIWLYKDIGFQGMVYVSPETAYRQHFATFLERKYRLAADSWGADDKYVRHAYDPIVRLIEENVPNEEHRKLYPYPVWTVRSRVARVARCMMIGEFMVREWADQLKGMSIEQLDRLAESFKFENCMEREGLNKVLRAHAAQAQ
;
A
#
# COMPACT_ATOMS: atom_id res chain seq x y z
N MET A 1 -0.64 4.44 -7.13
CA MET A 1 -1.57 5.24 -6.28
C MET A 1 -2.58 4.28 -5.66
N GLU A 2 -3.26 4.68 -4.58
CA GLU A 2 -4.41 3.91 -4.05
C GLU A 2 -5.66 4.75 -3.84
N ASN A 3 -6.81 4.07 -3.92
CA ASN A 3 -8.12 4.70 -3.96
C ASN A 3 -8.46 5.49 -2.69
N PHE A 4 -8.09 5.02 -1.50
CA PHE A 4 -8.34 5.75 -0.26
C PHE A 4 -7.32 6.88 -0.04
N ILE A 5 -6.12 6.78 -0.64
CA ILE A 5 -5.04 7.78 -0.51
C ILE A 5 -5.40 9.06 -1.24
N SER A 6 -5.90 8.94 -2.48
CA SER A 6 -6.23 10.07 -3.35
C SER A 6 -7.73 10.25 -3.58
N GLY A 7 -8.57 9.33 -3.10
CA GLY A 7 -10.02 9.45 -3.16
C GLY A 7 -10.70 8.99 -4.46
N TYR A 8 -9.93 8.64 -5.50
CA TYR A 8 -10.47 8.04 -6.72
C TYR A 8 -11.08 6.64 -6.42
N PRO A 9 -12.05 6.13 -7.21
CA PRO A 9 -12.64 4.81 -7.01
C PRO A 9 -11.94 3.70 -7.82
N GLY A 10 -12.08 2.43 -7.40
CA GLY A 10 -11.55 1.30 -8.18
C GLY A 10 -10.01 1.21 -8.15
N CYS A 11 -9.42 0.90 -9.30
CA CYS A 11 -7.97 0.74 -9.51
C CYS A 11 -7.36 1.96 -10.24
N GLU A 12 -6.03 2.13 -10.13
CA GLU A 12 -5.31 3.25 -10.76
C GLU A 12 -5.41 3.24 -12.29
N PHE A 13 -5.29 2.08 -12.94
CA PHE A 13 -5.38 2.00 -14.39
C PHE A 13 -6.76 2.49 -14.90
N GLN A 14 -7.84 2.10 -14.22
CA GLN A 14 -9.21 2.45 -14.61
C GLN A 14 -9.43 3.97 -14.59
N VAL A 15 -8.93 4.65 -13.55
CA VAL A 15 -9.11 6.09 -13.41
C VAL A 15 -8.21 6.88 -14.35
N ARG A 16 -7.00 6.39 -14.65
CA ARG A 16 -6.12 7.00 -15.64
C ARG A 16 -6.70 6.94 -17.04
N GLU A 17 -7.16 5.76 -17.45
CA GLU A 17 -7.79 5.51 -18.76
C GLU A 17 -9.07 6.32 -18.91
N THR A 18 -9.99 6.22 -17.93
CA THR A 18 -11.28 6.90 -18.02
C THR A 18 -11.12 8.42 -17.97
N LEU A 19 -10.15 8.95 -17.21
CA LEU A 19 -9.89 10.38 -17.22
C LEU A 19 -9.39 10.83 -18.60
N ALA A 20 -8.46 10.09 -19.21
CA ALA A 20 -7.97 10.40 -20.56
C ALA A 20 -9.10 10.39 -21.59
N GLU A 21 -10.06 9.47 -21.50
CA GLU A 21 -11.25 9.47 -22.35
C GLU A 21 -12.13 10.73 -22.17
N VAL A 22 -12.28 11.21 -20.93
CA VAL A 22 -13.21 12.29 -20.58
C VAL A 22 -12.63 13.68 -20.88
N ILE A 23 -11.35 13.92 -20.55
CA ILE A 23 -10.72 15.25 -20.66
C ILE A 23 -9.66 15.34 -21.76
N GLY A 24 -9.36 14.22 -22.43
CA GLY A 24 -8.32 14.10 -23.44
C GLY A 24 -6.97 13.71 -22.85
N GLN A 25 -6.15 13.00 -23.66
CA GLN A 25 -4.85 12.44 -23.25
C GLN A 25 -3.92 13.50 -22.65
N GLU A 26 -3.72 14.63 -23.34
CA GLU A 26 -2.80 15.70 -22.93
C GLU A 26 -3.15 16.25 -21.53
N LYS A 27 -4.43 16.52 -21.27
CA LYS A 27 -4.86 17.05 -19.97
C LYS A 27 -4.76 16.02 -18.84
N SER A 28 -5.06 14.76 -19.14
CA SER A 28 -4.93 13.66 -18.18
C SER A 28 -3.46 13.44 -17.80
N GLU A 29 -2.56 13.39 -18.79
CA GLU A 29 -1.12 13.29 -18.57
C GLU A 29 -0.58 14.48 -17.78
N TYR A 30 -0.97 15.71 -18.14
CA TYR A 30 -0.59 16.91 -17.39
C TYR A 30 -1.02 16.81 -15.92
N PHE A 31 -2.29 16.46 -15.67
CA PHE A 31 -2.82 16.37 -14.32
C PHE A 31 -2.05 15.35 -13.48
N PHE A 32 -1.82 14.14 -13.99
CA PHE A 32 -1.10 13.11 -13.24
C PHE A 32 0.40 13.41 -13.10
N ASP A 33 1.03 14.06 -14.08
CA ASP A 33 2.42 14.51 -13.97
C ASP A 33 2.58 15.50 -12.81
N LYS A 34 1.71 16.51 -12.74
CA LYS A 34 1.69 17.51 -11.67
C LYS A 34 1.25 16.95 -10.33
N PHE A 35 0.28 16.04 -10.33
CA PHE A 35 -0.11 15.32 -9.12
C PHE A 35 1.10 14.60 -8.50
N LEU A 36 1.83 13.80 -9.29
CA LEU A 36 3.01 13.08 -8.78
C LEU A 36 4.12 14.04 -8.34
N GLU A 37 4.32 15.14 -9.08
CA GLU A 37 5.27 16.20 -8.72
C GLU A 37 4.97 16.78 -7.33
N HIS A 38 3.72 17.14 -7.09
CA HIS A 38 3.27 17.80 -5.87
C HIS A 38 3.06 16.84 -4.71
N PHE A 39 2.76 15.57 -4.97
CA PHE A 39 2.51 14.58 -3.93
C PHE A 39 3.71 14.35 -3.01
N PHE A 40 4.92 14.39 -3.57
CA PHE A 40 6.15 14.30 -2.77
C PHE A 40 7.23 15.17 -3.40
N ALA A 41 7.74 16.15 -2.68
CA ALA A 41 8.80 17.06 -3.11
C ALA A 41 9.80 17.33 -1.97
N GLU A 42 10.76 18.24 -2.19
CA GLU A 42 11.79 18.55 -1.20
C GLU A 42 11.24 18.96 0.19
N PRO A 43 10.17 19.77 0.31
CA PRO A 43 9.57 20.07 1.62
C PRO A 43 9.05 18.84 2.36
N ASP A 44 8.56 17.82 1.63
CA ASP A 44 8.11 16.56 2.22
C ASP A 44 9.27 15.75 2.80
N ALA A 45 10.38 15.66 2.07
CA ALA A 45 11.61 15.02 2.55
C ALA A 45 12.18 15.77 3.77
N ALA A 46 12.18 17.10 3.74
CA ALA A 46 12.62 17.92 4.87
C ALA A 46 11.76 17.69 6.12
N PHE A 47 10.44 17.64 5.95
CA PHE A 47 9.51 17.34 7.04
C PHE A 47 9.74 15.94 7.60
N PHE A 48 9.83 14.91 6.75
CA PHE A 48 10.09 13.54 7.16
C PHE A 48 11.40 13.44 7.98
N LYS A 49 12.47 14.12 7.53
CA LYS A 49 13.73 14.19 8.26
C LYS A 49 13.59 14.88 9.62
N SER A 50 12.76 15.92 9.72
CA SER A 50 12.51 16.65 10.98
C SER A 50 11.86 15.77 12.07
N LEU A 51 11.25 14.65 11.68
CA LEU A 51 10.71 13.64 12.61
C LEU A 51 11.79 12.67 13.11
N GLY A 52 13.03 12.77 12.63
CA GLY A 52 14.13 11.87 12.97
C GLY A 52 14.15 10.56 12.19
N LEU A 53 13.27 10.41 11.19
CA LEU A 53 13.16 9.23 10.34
C LEU A 53 14.20 9.27 9.21
N ASN A 54 14.57 8.10 8.67
CA ASN A 54 15.74 7.95 7.80
C ASN A 54 15.54 7.02 6.59
N CYS A 55 14.36 6.44 6.38
CA CYS A 55 14.10 5.55 5.25
C CYS A 55 12.65 5.68 4.77
N ILE A 56 12.44 5.81 3.45
CA ILE A 56 11.13 5.83 2.80
C ILE A 56 11.02 4.63 1.84
N ARG A 57 9.99 3.81 2.00
CA ARG A 57 9.60 2.79 1.01
C ARG A 57 8.74 3.45 -0.07
N ILE A 58 9.18 3.41 -1.32
CA ILE A 58 8.48 4.00 -2.47
C ILE A 58 7.80 2.88 -3.25
N ALA A 59 6.47 2.79 -3.11
CA ALA A 59 5.64 1.90 -3.89
C ALA A 59 5.57 2.38 -5.36
N ILE A 60 6.01 1.54 -6.29
CA ILE A 60 5.99 1.81 -7.73
C ILE A 60 5.03 0.87 -8.45
N ASN A 61 4.34 1.40 -9.45
CA ASN A 61 3.45 0.63 -10.32
C ASN A 61 4.19 0.27 -11.61
N TYR A 62 4.23 -1.02 -11.99
CA TYR A 62 4.96 -1.49 -13.19
C TYR A 62 4.51 -0.77 -14.47
N ARG A 63 3.27 -0.28 -14.51
CA ARG A 63 2.69 0.45 -15.65
C ARG A 63 3.37 1.79 -15.95
N HIS A 64 4.13 2.34 -15.00
CA HIS A 64 4.98 3.50 -15.27
C HIS A 64 6.16 3.16 -16.20
N PHE A 65 6.60 1.91 -16.22
CA PHE A 65 7.80 1.45 -16.92
C PHE A 65 7.50 0.56 -18.13
N GLU A 66 6.31 -0.03 -18.21
CA GLU A 66 5.91 -0.94 -19.29
C GLU A 66 4.41 -0.76 -19.59
N ASP A 67 3.95 -1.22 -20.76
CA ASP A 67 2.54 -1.40 -21.10
C ASP A 67 2.20 -2.87 -21.28
N ASP A 68 0.96 -3.27 -20.96
CA ASP A 68 0.49 -4.62 -21.28
C ASP A 68 0.38 -4.88 -22.78
N LEU A 69 0.13 -3.85 -23.58
CA LEU A 69 0.06 -3.95 -25.04
C LEU A 69 1.43 -3.87 -25.72
N ASN A 70 2.48 -3.44 -25.00
CA ASN A 70 3.85 -3.37 -25.49
C ASN A 70 4.80 -4.04 -24.49
N PRO A 71 4.66 -5.37 -24.25
CA PRO A 71 5.45 -6.04 -23.24
C PRO A 71 6.93 -5.98 -23.60
N ARG A 72 7.77 -5.78 -22.59
CA ARG A 72 9.24 -5.64 -22.66
C ARG A 72 9.71 -4.44 -23.47
N VAL A 73 8.88 -3.40 -23.56
CA VAL A 73 9.27 -2.08 -24.07
C VAL A 73 9.36 -1.14 -22.88
N LEU A 74 10.59 -0.74 -22.54
CA LEU A 74 10.85 0.13 -21.40
C LEU A 74 10.40 1.57 -21.72
N LYS A 75 9.61 2.14 -20.81
CA LYS A 75 9.28 3.56 -20.80
C LYS A 75 10.28 4.30 -19.93
N GLU A 76 11.24 4.96 -20.55
CA GLU A 76 12.22 5.76 -19.80
C GLU A 76 11.56 6.90 -18.98
N SER A 77 10.40 7.39 -19.41
CA SER A 77 9.62 8.37 -18.65
C SER A 77 9.17 7.88 -17.27
N GLY A 78 9.12 6.56 -17.05
CA GLY A 78 8.80 5.96 -15.75
C GLY A 78 9.80 6.33 -14.65
N PHE A 79 11.05 6.65 -15.00
CA PHE A 79 12.07 7.04 -14.04
C PHE A 79 11.95 8.51 -13.59
N LYS A 80 11.32 9.39 -14.38
CA LYS A 80 11.26 10.84 -14.13
C LYS A 80 10.92 11.21 -12.67
N HIS A 81 9.78 10.74 -12.16
CA HIS A 81 9.34 11.08 -10.81
C HIS A 81 10.02 10.25 -9.73
N LEU A 82 10.46 9.04 -10.06
CA LEU A 82 11.18 8.19 -9.14
C LEU A 82 12.57 8.75 -8.84
N ASP A 83 13.34 9.12 -9.87
CA ASP A 83 14.63 9.80 -9.76
C ASP A 83 14.51 11.07 -8.92
N ARG A 84 13.46 11.88 -9.19
CA ARG A 84 13.17 13.11 -8.44
C ARG A 84 12.93 12.83 -6.95
N ALA A 85 12.12 11.82 -6.63
CA ALA A 85 11.82 11.47 -5.24
C ALA A 85 13.05 10.90 -4.52
N VAL A 86 13.84 10.04 -5.18
CA VAL A 86 15.11 9.51 -4.66
C VAL A 86 16.11 10.64 -4.40
N ALA A 87 16.29 11.56 -5.35
CA ALA A 87 17.18 12.71 -5.19
C ALA A 87 16.74 13.64 -4.05
N ALA A 88 15.44 13.88 -3.89
CA ALA A 88 14.90 14.65 -2.77
C ALA A 88 15.21 13.95 -1.44
N CYS A 89 15.01 12.63 -1.33
CA CYS A 89 15.35 11.87 -0.13
C CYS A 89 16.86 11.91 0.17
N ALA A 90 17.69 11.68 -0.84
CA ALA A 90 19.15 11.69 -0.75
C ALA A 90 19.70 13.02 -0.20
N LYS A 91 19.19 14.15 -0.69
CA LYS A 91 19.57 15.50 -0.23
C LYS A 91 19.34 15.72 1.27
N HIS A 92 18.36 15.01 1.84
CA HIS A 92 18.01 15.08 3.26
C HIS A 92 18.56 13.92 4.10
N GLY A 93 19.42 13.07 3.52
CA GLY A 93 19.98 11.91 4.20
C GLY A 93 18.91 10.91 4.61
N ILE A 94 18.00 10.61 3.68
CA ILE A 94 16.93 9.62 3.79
C ILE A 94 17.19 8.55 2.73
N TYR A 95 17.31 7.30 3.16
CA TYR A 95 17.38 6.16 2.25
C TYR A 95 16.03 5.88 1.60
N THR A 96 16.04 5.24 0.43
CA THR A 96 14.83 4.74 -0.22
C THR A 96 14.85 3.22 -0.38
N ILE A 97 13.68 2.59 -0.32
CA ILE A 97 13.48 1.20 -0.74
C ILE A 97 12.50 1.24 -1.91
N LEU A 98 12.89 0.71 -3.07
CA LEU A 98 12.02 0.68 -4.24
C LEU A 98 11.17 -0.59 -4.20
N ASP A 99 9.85 -0.42 -4.11
CA ASP A 99 8.91 -1.53 -3.96
C ASP A 99 8.04 -1.70 -5.20
N MET A 100 8.18 -2.83 -5.90
CA MET A 100 7.25 -3.15 -6.97
C MET A 100 5.91 -3.57 -6.40
N HIS A 101 5.00 -2.60 -6.35
CA HIS A 101 3.72 -2.72 -5.68
C HIS A 101 2.65 -3.41 -6.53
N THR A 102 2.83 -3.39 -7.85
CA THR A 102 1.92 -4.01 -8.83
C THR A 102 2.70 -4.91 -9.78
N ALA A 103 2.06 -5.96 -10.29
CA ALA A 103 2.65 -6.87 -11.27
C ALA A 103 1.70 -7.10 -12.45
N PRO A 104 2.21 -7.48 -13.65
CA PRO A 104 1.35 -7.88 -14.75
C PRO A 104 0.35 -8.96 -14.33
N GLY A 105 -0.94 -8.70 -14.55
CA GLY A 105 -2.03 -9.59 -14.12
C GLY A 105 -2.36 -9.61 -12.62
N GLY A 106 -1.66 -8.86 -11.79
CA GLY A 106 -1.87 -8.80 -10.33
C GLY A 106 -1.30 -10.01 -9.59
N GLN A 107 -0.39 -9.73 -8.64
CA GLN A 107 0.23 -10.72 -7.75
C GLN A 107 -0.67 -11.15 -6.58
N ASN A 108 -1.77 -10.44 -6.36
CA ASN A 108 -2.81 -10.74 -5.39
C ASN A 108 -4.16 -10.22 -5.91
N GLY A 109 -5.26 -10.45 -5.18
CA GLY A 109 -6.61 -10.01 -5.58
C GLY A 109 -7.02 -8.64 -5.03
N GLY A 110 -6.09 -7.83 -4.53
CA GLY A 110 -6.35 -6.51 -3.95
C GLY A 110 -6.38 -5.40 -5.00
N TRP A 111 -7.06 -4.29 -4.70
CA TRP A 111 -7.12 -3.10 -5.58
C TRP A 111 -5.73 -2.50 -5.80
N HIS A 112 -4.86 -2.58 -4.78
CA HIS A 112 -3.50 -2.06 -4.78
C HIS A 112 -2.55 -2.84 -5.71
N SER A 113 -2.95 -4.03 -6.21
CA SER A 113 -2.23 -4.75 -7.27
C SER A 113 -2.53 -4.22 -8.69
N ASP A 114 -3.50 -3.30 -8.81
CA ASP A 114 -3.89 -2.60 -10.04
C ASP A 114 -4.28 -3.50 -11.22
N ALA A 115 -4.89 -4.66 -10.94
CA ALA A 115 -5.31 -5.63 -11.95
C ALA A 115 -6.80 -5.59 -12.29
N GLY A 116 -7.63 -4.93 -11.47
CA GLY A 116 -9.08 -4.86 -11.68
C GLY A 116 -9.81 -6.21 -11.55
N THR A 117 -9.15 -7.22 -10.97
CA THR A 117 -9.69 -8.56 -10.79
C THR A 117 -9.33 -9.10 -9.40
N HIS A 118 -10.16 -10.01 -8.90
CA HIS A 118 -9.93 -10.71 -7.63
C HIS A 118 -9.05 -11.97 -7.80
N ILE A 119 -8.69 -12.30 -9.05
CA ILE A 119 -7.85 -13.45 -9.39
C ILE A 119 -6.43 -12.93 -9.64
N ALA A 120 -5.46 -13.49 -8.91
CA ALA A 120 -4.05 -13.15 -9.06
C ALA A 120 -3.46 -13.83 -10.31
N ASN A 121 -3.68 -13.24 -11.50
CA ASN A 121 -3.30 -13.84 -12.77
C ASN A 121 -1.78 -13.95 -12.98
N PHE A 122 -0.98 -13.21 -12.20
CA PHE A 122 0.48 -13.33 -12.19
C PHE A 122 0.96 -14.78 -11.95
N TRP A 123 0.27 -15.54 -11.11
CA TRP A 123 0.60 -16.93 -10.79
C TRP A 123 0.14 -17.94 -11.85
N ILE A 124 -0.73 -17.52 -12.77
CA ILE A 124 -1.31 -18.36 -13.82
C ILE A 124 -0.51 -18.24 -15.12
N HIS A 125 0.00 -17.05 -15.43
CA HIS A 125 0.67 -16.77 -16.69
C HIS A 125 2.16 -16.57 -16.51
N LYS A 126 2.95 -17.55 -17.00
CA LYS A 126 4.42 -17.47 -16.98
C LYS A 126 4.97 -16.17 -17.59
N ASP A 127 4.37 -15.69 -18.68
CA ASP A 127 4.83 -14.47 -19.34
C ASP A 127 4.75 -13.23 -18.43
N PHE A 128 3.76 -13.14 -17.54
CA PHE A 128 3.65 -12.05 -16.56
C PHE A 128 4.82 -12.05 -15.58
N GLN A 129 5.26 -13.23 -15.15
CA GLN A 129 6.46 -13.40 -14.31
C GLN A 129 7.73 -13.03 -15.09
N ASP A 130 7.83 -13.47 -16.34
CA ASP A 130 8.97 -13.18 -17.21
C ASP A 130 9.12 -11.67 -17.48
N ARG A 131 7.99 -10.96 -17.65
CA ARG A 131 7.96 -9.50 -17.80
C ARG A 131 8.45 -8.80 -16.54
N LEU A 132 8.00 -9.22 -15.36
CA LEU A 132 8.45 -8.59 -14.12
C LEU A 132 9.93 -8.86 -13.82
N VAL A 133 10.45 -10.06 -14.13
CA VAL A 133 11.89 -10.36 -14.02
C VAL A 133 12.71 -9.48 -14.98
N TRP A 134 12.25 -9.32 -16.22
CA TRP A 134 12.86 -8.40 -17.19
C TRP A 134 12.86 -6.97 -16.65
N LEU A 135 11.72 -6.47 -16.18
CA LEU A 135 11.58 -5.10 -15.70
C LEU A 135 12.49 -4.82 -14.50
N TRP A 136 12.57 -5.76 -13.55
CA TRP A 136 13.51 -5.64 -12.43
C TRP A 136 14.97 -5.58 -12.87
N THR A 137 15.32 -6.28 -13.95
CA THR A 137 16.67 -6.19 -14.53
C THR A 137 16.94 -4.78 -15.05
N GLU A 138 15.98 -4.14 -15.73
CA GLU A 138 16.12 -2.78 -16.24
C GLU A 138 16.17 -1.73 -15.12
N ILE A 139 15.31 -1.86 -14.10
CA ILE A 139 15.31 -0.97 -12.93
C ILE A 139 16.64 -1.09 -12.16
N ALA A 140 17.11 -2.31 -11.91
CA ALA A 140 18.39 -2.53 -11.23
C ALA A 140 19.57 -1.99 -12.03
N LYS A 141 19.58 -2.14 -13.36
CA LYS A 141 20.62 -1.52 -14.22
C LYS A 141 20.68 -0.01 -14.07
N HIS A 142 19.53 0.66 -13.97
CA HIS A 142 19.44 2.12 -13.81
C HIS A 142 19.96 2.59 -12.45
N TYR A 143 19.64 1.85 -11.37
CA TYR A 143 19.90 2.28 -10.00
C TYR A 143 21.11 1.63 -9.31
N LYS A 144 21.81 0.67 -9.93
CA LYS A 144 22.90 -0.10 -9.29
C LYS A 144 23.99 0.73 -8.59
N ASP A 145 24.22 1.97 -9.02
CA ASP A 145 25.25 2.86 -8.49
C ASP A 145 24.68 3.94 -7.52
N GLU A 146 23.35 4.01 -7.33
CA GLU A 146 22.69 5.00 -6.47
C GLU A 146 22.65 4.54 -5.01
N THR A 147 23.66 4.93 -4.24
CA THR A 147 23.85 4.49 -2.84
C THR A 147 22.80 4.97 -1.84
N TRP A 148 21.95 5.94 -2.20
CA TRP A 148 20.82 6.34 -1.35
C TRP A 148 19.60 5.43 -1.47
N ILE A 149 19.62 4.49 -2.41
CA ILE A 149 18.71 3.36 -2.38
C ILE A 149 19.31 2.30 -1.44
N ALA A 150 18.58 1.96 -0.37
CA ALA A 150 18.98 0.88 0.53
C ALA A 150 18.74 -0.50 -0.10
N GLY A 151 17.74 -0.61 -0.97
CA GLY A 151 17.47 -1.84 -1.69
C GLY A 151 16.16 -1.86 -2.46
N TYR A 152 15.84 -3.06 -2.92
CA TYR A 152 14.68 -3.35 -3.75
C TYR A 152 13.75 -4.32 -3.02
N ASN A 153 12.45 -4.06 -3.06
CA ASN A 153 11.41 -4.97 -2.63
C ASN A 153 10.73 -5.53 -3.89
N PRO A 154 11.13 -6.74 -4.36
CA PRO A 154 10.78 -7.20 -5.70
C PRO A 154 9.30 -7.41 -5.98
N MET A 155 8.50 -7.59 -4.94
CA MET A 155 7.07 -7.83 -5.06
C MET A 155 6.38 -7.57 -3.73
N ASN A 156 5.45 -6.63 -3.72
CA ASN A 156 4.57 -6.37 -2.59
C ASN A 156 3.48 -7.45 -2.44
N GLU A 157 3.28 -7.95 -1.22
CA GLU A 157 2.13 -8.75 -0.80
C GLU A 157 1.69 -9.85 -1.80
N PRO A 158 2.58 -10.78 -2.19
CA PRO A 158 2.20 -11.90 -3.03
C PRO A 158 1.09 -12.73 -2.36
N ALA A 159 0.18 -13.25 -3.17
CA ALA A 159 -0.81 -14.24 -2.76
C ALA A 159 -0.83 -15.38 -3.78
N ASP A 160 0.21 -16.21 -3.74
CA ASP A 160 0.36 -17.42 -4.55
C ASP A 160 -0.36 -18.61 -3.88
N PRO A 161 -1.46 -19.14 -4.47
CA PRO A 161 -2.17 -20.28 -3.92
C PRO A 161 -1.33 -21.56 -3.83
N GLN A 162 -0.27 -21.67 -4.63
CA GLN A 162 0.60 -22.85 -4.68
C GLN A 162 1.85 -22.71 -3.78
N HIS A 163 2.11 -21.52 -3.24
CA HIS A 163 3.30 -21.10 -2.45
C HIS A 163 4.67 -21.25 -3.15
N SER A 164 4.86 -22.34 -3.90
CA SER A 164 6.07 -22.67 -4.64
C SER A 164 6.31 -21.74 -5.85
N GLY A 165 5.26 -21.13 -6.41
CA GLY A 165 5.36 -20.15 -7.47
C GLY A 165 6.13 -18.91 -7.02
N LEU A 166 5.88 -18.44 -5.78
CA LEU A 166 6.61 -17.32 -5.19
C LEU A 166 8.11 -17.62 -5.04
N VAL A 167 8.46 -18.80 -4.50
CA VAL A 167 9.87 -19.21 -4.34
C VAL A 167 10.57 -19.30 -5.70
N ASN A 168 9.92 -19.91 -6.68
CA ASN A 168 10.44 -20.01 -8.05
C ASN A 168 10.60 -18.63 -8.71
N PHE A 169 9.70 -17.68 -8.45
CA PHE A 169 9.83 -16.31 -8.90
C PHE A 169 11.03 -15.62 -8.23
N TYR A 170 11.19 -15.77 -6.91
CA TYR A 170 12.30 -15.21 -6.14
C TYR A 170 13.67 -15.71 -6.60
N ASP A 171 13.81 -16.99 -6.92
CA ASP A 171 15.04 -17.52 -7.54
C ASP A 171 15.41 -16.77 -8.81
N ARG A 172 14.41 -16.53 -9.66
CA ARG A 172 14.60 -15.92 -10.98
C ARG A 172 14.89 -14.43 -10.89
N VAL A 173 14.12 -13.68 -10.10
CA VAL A 173 14.31 -12.23 -9.95
C VAL A 173 15.58 -11.92 -9.16
N HIS A 174 15.93 -12.71 -8.13
CA HIS A 174 17.20 -12.57 -7.43
C HIS A 174 18.38 -12.76 -8.40
N ALA A 175 18.39 -13.85 -9.18
CA ALA A 175 19.45 -14.10 -10.15
C ALA A 175 19.55 -12.98 -11.21
N ALA A 176 18.42 -12.48 -11.70
CA ALA A 176 18.37 -11.42 -12.68
C ALA A 176 18.92 -10.09 -12.14
N ILE A 177 18.47 -9.65 -10.96
CA ILE A 177 19.00 -8.45 -10.31
C ILE A 177 20.49 -8.59 -10.02
N ARG A 178 20.92 -9.72 -9.42
CA ARG A 178 22.33 -9.93 -9.06
C ARG A 178 23.28 -9.98 -10.26
N SER A 179 22.76 -10.26 -11.47
CA SER A 179 23.56 -10.20 -12.70
C SER A 179 23.98 -8.79 -13.10
N VAL A 180 23.29 -7.76 -12.60
CA VAL A 180 23.55 -6.35 -12.93
C VAL A 180 23.85 -5.49 -11.70
N ASP A 181 23.41 -5.93 -10.52
CA ASP A 181 23.54 -5.24 -9.25
C ASP A 181 23.82 -6.23 -8.08
N PRO A 182 25.08 -6.36 -7.66
CA PRO A 182 25.47 -7.24 -6.57
C PRO A 182 25.31 -6.61 -5.18
N HIS A 183 24.89 -5.34 -5.05
CA HIS A 183 25.07 -4.55 -3.82
C HIS A 183 23.79 -4.19 -3.10
N HIS A 184 22.71 -3.86 -3.81
CA HIS A 184 21.46 -3.47 -3.16
C HIS A 184 20.79 -4.65 -2.43
N ILE A 185 20.25 -4.39 -1.23
CA ILE A 185 19.54 -5.40 -0.43
C ILE A 185 18.26 -5.81 -1.17
N LEU A 186 17.90 -7.10 -1.16
CA LEU A 186 16.55 -7.51 -1.55
C LEU A 186 15.67 -7.68 -0.32
N PHE A 187 14.50 -7.04 -0.31
CA PHE A 187 13.48 -7.20 0.72
C PHE A 187 12.38 -8.12 0.16
N LEU A 188 12.35 -9.38 0.57
CA LEU A 188 11.42 -10.39 0.06
C LEU A 188 10.20 -10.53 0.96
N ASP A 189 9.03 -10.15 0.44
CA ASP A 189 7.75 -10.31 1.12
C ASP A 189 7.39 -11.78 1.36
N GLY A 190 6.73 -12.04 2.48
CA GLY A 190 6.05 -13.31 2.70
C GLY A 190 4.87 -13.51 1.76
N ASN A 191 4.44 -14.76 1.59
CA ASN A 191 3.21 -15.05 0.86
C ASN A 191 1.98 -14.61 1.68
N THR A 192 0.80 -14.72 1.06
CA THR A 192 -0.49 -14.44 1.69
C THR A 192 -0.52 -13.03 2.30
N TYR A 193 -0.24 -12.02 1.47
CA TYR A 193 -0.13 -10.62 1.89
C TYR A 193 0.94 -10.39 2.97
N SER A 194 2.14 -10.94 2.78
CA SER A 194 3.30 -10.70 3.66
C SER A 194 3.10 -11.17 5.09
N THR A 195 2.30 -12.23 5.27
CA THR A 195 2.00 -12.82 6.58
C THR A 195 2.41 -14.29 6.72
N ASP A 196 2.84 -14.95 5.64
CA ASP A 196 3.10 -16.39 5.63
C ASP A 196 4.39 -16.77 4.91
N PHE A 197 5.32 -17.37 5.66
CA PHE A 197 6.61 -17.87 5.16
C PHE A 197 6.69 -19.40 5.17
N SER A 198 5.60 -20.10 5.48
CA SER A 198 5.60 -21.57 5.60
C SER A 198 5.98 -22.31 4.32
N GLY A 199 5.84 -21.67 3.16
CA GLY A 199 6.26 -22.21 1.86
C GLY A 199 7.72 -21.92 1.48
N PHE A 200 8.47 -21.16 2.28
CA PHE A 200 9.85 -20.81 1.98
C PHE A 200 10.80 -21.96 2.34
N PRO A 201 11.88 -22.16 1.55
CA PRO A 201 12.77 -23.29 1.74
C PRO A 201 13.71 -23.11 2.94
N ASP A 202 14.17 -24.20 3.53
CA ASP A 202 15.07 -24.14 4.70
C ASP A 202 16.45 -23.54 4.38
N ASP A 203 16.89 -23.59 3.12
CA ASP A 203 18.16 -23.04 2.65
C ASP A 203 18.11 -21.53 2.37
N ALA A 204 16.98 -20.86 2.62
CA ALA A 204 16.70 -19.49 2.22
C ALA A 204 17.79 -18.47 2.64
N GLY A 205 18.39 -18.63 3.82
CA GLY A 205 19.47 -17.76 4.32
C GLY A 205 20.78 -17.84 3.52
N THR A 206 20.96 -18.88 2.70
CA THR A 206 22.09 -19.03 1.77
C THR A 206 21.67 -19.00 0.31
N ARG A 207 20.38 -19.22 0.04
CA ARG A 207 19.79 -19.25 -1.31
C ARG A 207 19.78 -17.88 -1.96
N TRP A 208 19.41 -16.84 -1.19
CA TRP A 208 19.36 -15.47 -1.67
C TRP A 208 20.33 -14.60 -0.87
N SER A 209 21.39 -14.15 -1.54
CA SER A 209 22.43 -13.32 -0.95
C SER A 209 21.96 -11.89 -0.69
N ASN A 210 22.43 -11.29 0.41
CA ASN A 210 22.15 -9.90 0.78
C ASN A 210 20.64 -9.59 0.76
N THR A 211 19.89 -10.34 1.56
CA THR A 211 18.43 -10.35 1.57
C THR A 211 17.90 -10.17 3.00
N ALA A 212 16.81 -9.42 3.12
CA ALA A 212 15.95 -9.33 4.29
C ALA A 212 14.53 -9.79 3.92
N TYR A 213 13.74 -10.20 4.89
CA TYR A 213 12.37 -10.69 4.68
C TYR A 213 11.36 -9.68 5.22
N ALA A 214 10.35 -9.36 4.43
CA ALA A 214 9.38 -8.33 4.73
C ALA A 214 8.07 -8.92 5.29
N ILE A 215 7.72 -8.52 6.51
CA ILE A 215 6.39 -8.74 7.09
C ILE A 215 5.55 -7.48 6.96
N HIS A 216 4.23 -7.64 6.90
CA HIS A 216 3.28 -6.54 7.14
C HIS A 216 2.51 -6.77 8.44
N ASP A 217 2.65 -5.86 9.41
CA ASP A 217 2.11 -6.03 10.76
C ASP A 217 0.98 -5.04 11.09
N TYR A 218 -0.16 -5.26 10.46
CA TYR A 218 -1.39 -4.57 10.80
C TYR A 218 -2.08 -5.19 12.04
N SER A 219 -2.40 -4.34 13.02
CA SER A 219 -3.19 -4.71 14.19
C SER A 219 -4.67 -4.46 13.95
N VAL A 220 -5.53 -5.42 14.29
CA VAL A 220 -7.00 -5.24 14.22
C VAL A 220 -7.49 -4.04 15.05
N TYR A 221 -6.79 -3.70 16.12
CA TYR A 221 -7.07 -2.52 16.94
C TYR A 221 -6.68 -1.20 16.25
N GLY A 222 -6.06 -1.25 15.07
CA GLY A 222 -5.80 -0.10 14.22
C GLY A 222 -6.95 0.26 13.27
N PHE A 223 -8.00 -0.57 13.16
CA PHE A 223 -9.07 -0.44 12.17
C PHE A 223 -10.47 -0.20 12.76
N PRO A 224 -11.42 0.39 12.00
CA PRO A 224 -12.77 0.73 12.49
C PRO A 224 -13.58 -0.48 12.95
N ASP A 225 -13.33 -1.65 12.37
CA ASP A 225 -14.00 -2.92 12.68
C ASP A 225 -13.33 -3.68 13.85
N ALA A 226 -12.51 -3.00 14.65
CA ALA A 226 -11.93 -3.59 15.87
C ALA A 226 -13.02 -4.21 16.76
N PRO A 227 -12.80 -5.42 17.30
CA PRO A 227 -13.83 -6.16 18.04
C PRO A 227 -14.28 -5.45 19.32
N GLU A 228 -13.37 -4.67 19.93
CA GLU A 228 -13.64 -3.80 21.05
C GLU A 228 -12.68 -2.59 21.04
N PRO A 229 -13.02 -1.48 21.74
CA PRO A 229 -12.09 -0.37 21.91
C PRO A 229 -10.75 -0.80 22.51
N TYR A 230 -9.65 -0.33 21.92
CA TYR A 230 -8.32 -0.57 22.46
C TYR A 230 -8.13 0.24 23.76
N ALA A 231 -8.06 -0.47 24.88
CA ALA A 231 -7.91 0.07 26.23
C ALA A 231 -6.54 -0.30 26.83
N ARG A 232 -5.63 -0.87 26.04
CA ARG A 232 -4.29 -1.33 26.47
C ARG A 232 -4.39 -2.33 27.62
N THR A 233 -5.36 -3.24 27.58
CA THR A 233 -5.37 -4.35 28.56
C THR A 233 -4.21 -5.31 28.28
N GLU A 234 -3.82 -6.10 29.27
CA GLU A 234 -2.78 -7.13 29.08
C GLU A 234 -3.17 -8.12 27.99
N GLU A 235 -4.45 -8.50 27.92
CA GLU A 235 -4.98 -9.39 26.89
C GLU A 235 -4.83 -8.78 25.48
N GLN A 236 -5.20 -7.51 25.30
CA GLN A 236 -5.10 -6.83 24.01
C GLN A 236 -3.64 -6.69 23.56
N ARG A 237 -2.72 -6.30 24.47
CA ARG A 237 -1.29 -6.25 24.18
C ARG A 237 -0.72 -7.63 23.84
N THR A 238 -1.10 -8.65 24.60
CA THR A 238 -0.70 -10.04 24.35
C THR A 238 -1.17 -10.53 22.98
N ARG A 239 -2.39 -10.15 22.57
CA ARG A 239 -2.92 -10.48 21.25
C ARG A 239 -2.09 -9.86 20.12
N MET A 240 -1.74 -8.57 20.24
CA MET A 240 -0.87 -7.91 19.26
C MET A 240 0.52 -8.55 19.22
N GLN A 241 1.12 -8.81 20.39
CA GLN A 241 2.42 -9.46 20.49
C GLN A 241 2.42 -10.86 19.84
N LYS A 242 1.37 -11.67 20.07
CA LYS A 242 1.24 -13.00 19.45
C LYS A 242 1.08 -12.92 17.93
N SER A 243 0.28 -11.98 17.44
CA SER A 243 0.09 -11.75 16.00
C SER A 243 1.42 -11.39 15.33
N TYR A 244 2.15 -10.45 15.92
CA TYR A 244 3.46 -10.01 15.46
C TYR A 244 4.51 -11.15 15.50
N ALA A 245 4.63 -11.87 16.63
CA ALA A 245 5.55 -12.99 16.76
C ALA A 245 5.27 -14.10 15.74
N LYS A 246 3.99 -14.39 15.47
CA LYS A 246 3.60 -15.39 14.47
C LYS A 246 4.12 -15.04 13.08
N LYS A 247 4.03 -13.77 12.65
CA LYS A 247 4.49 -13.35 11.31
C LYS A 247 6.00 -13.47 11.14
N ARG A 248 6.76 -13.38 12.24
CA ARG A 248 8.23 -13.46 12.24
C ARG A 248 8.79 -14.84 12.53
N ALA A 249 7.98 -15.75 13.08
CA ALA A 249 8.46 -17.00 13.68
C ALA A 249 9.43 -17.77 12.77
N TRP A 250 9.10 -17.90 11.48
CA TRP A 250 9.93 -18.62 10.52
C TRP A 250 11.33 -18.00 10.34
N MET A 251 11.42 -16.65 10.31
CA MET A 251 12.68 -15.92 10.20
C MET A 251 13.47 -15.98 11.51
N ASP A 252 12.79 -15.83 12.64
CA ASP A 252 13.40 -15.86 13.97
C ASP A 252 14.03 -17.24 14.26
N GLU A 253 13.35 -18.33 13.90
CA GLU A 253 13.87 -19.70 14.00
C GLU A 253 15.15 -19.93 13.17
N ARG A 254 15.33 -19.15 12.11
CA ARG A 254 16.44 -19.29 11.14
C ARG A 254 17.50 -18.18 11.28
N GLY A 255 17.31 -17.24 12.21
CA GLY A 255 18.22 -16.11 12.41
C GLY A 255 18.29 -15.16 11.20
N LEU A 256 17.20 -15.03 10.44
CA LEU A 256 17.15 -14.23 9.22
C LEU A 256 16.81 -12.76 9.52
N CYS A 257 17.28 -11.84 8.68
CA CYS A 257 16.97 -10.43 8.82
C CYS A 257 15.49 -10.18 8.49
N VAL A 258 14.79 -9.49 9.40
CA VAL A 258 13.38 -9.12 9.22
C VAL A 258 13.26 -7.61 9.13
N TRP A 259 12.40 -7.18 8.21
CA TRP A 259 11.94 -5.80 8.08
C TRP A 259 10.41 -5.78 8.09
N ASN A 260 9.81 -4.78 8.74
CA ASN A 260 8.37 -4.56 8.68
C ASN A 260 8.04 -3.54 7.58
N GLY A 261 7.64 -4.03 6.40
CA GLY A 261 7.42 -3.21 5.21
C GLY A 261 6.22 -2.30 5.32
N GLU A 262 5.21 -2.70 6.09
CA GLU A 262 4.00 -1.94 6.30
C GLU A 262 3.34 -2.21 7.65
N TRP A 263 2.87 -1.15 8.28
CA TRP A 263 2.07 -1.20 9.49
C TRP A 263 1.44 0.18 9.73
N GLY A 264 0.57 0.26 10.73
CA GLY A 264 0.00 1.53 11.21
C GLY A 264 -1.52 1.48 11.32
N PRO A 265 -2.12 2.31 12.18
CA PRO A 265 -3.58 2.43 12.29
C PRO A 265 -4.14 3.42 11.27
N VAL A 266 -5.45 3.33 11.02
CA VAL A 266 -6.23 4.37 10.33
C VAL A 266 -6.93 5.27 11.35
N TYR A 267 -7.22 6.50 10.96
CA TYR A 267 -7.72 7.55 11.85
C TYR A 267 -9.14 7.98 11.49
N ALA A 268 -9.91 8.26 12.54
CA ALA A 268 -11.20 8.92 12.43
C ALA A 268 -11.04 10.36 11.94
N ARG A 269 -12.06 10.84 11.25
CA ARG A 269 -12.13 12.15 10.63
C ARG A 269 -13.40 12.88 11.13
N PRO A 270 -13.30 14.18 11.48
CA PRO A 270 -14.44 14.92 12.03
C PRO A 270 -15.69 14.86 11.15
N GLU A 271 -15.54 14.87 9.83
CA GLU A 271 -16.66 14.83 8.89
C GLU A 271 -17.50 13.53 8.92
N TYR A 272 -16.95 12.43 9.45
CA TYR A 272 -17.63 11.13 9.48
C TYR A 272 -17.91 10.64 10.91
N GLU A 273 -16.97 10.86 11.83
CA GLU A 273 -17.06 10.37 13.21
C GLU A 273 -17.49 11.44 14.22
N GLY A 274 -17.52 12.72 13.85
CA GLY A 274 -18.00 13.82 14.70
C GLY A 274 -17.25 13.89 16.04
N ASP A 275 -17.99 14.08 17.14
CA ASP A 275 -17.44 14.21 18.50
C ASP A 275 -16.63 12.98 18.98
N ALA A 276 -16.79 11.82 18.32
CA ALA A 276 -16.03 10.62 18.67
C ALA A 276 -14.59 10.62 18.12
N THR A 277 -14.26 11.54 17.22
CA THR A 277 -13.00 11.56 16.46
C THR A 277 -11.77 11.52 17.35
N ASP A 278 -11.67 12.43 18.32
CA ASP A 278 -10.48 12.54 19.18
C ASP A 278 -10.31 11.29 20.06
N ALA A 279 -11.41 10.80 20.63
CA ALA A 279 -11.39 9.59 21.45
C ALA A 279 -11.00 8.33 20.66
N ILE A 280 -11.41 8.23 19.39
CA ILE A 280 -10.98 7.15 18.50
C ILE A 280 -9.49 7.30 18.19
N ASN A 281 -9.05 8.49 17.78
CA ASN A 281 -7.67 8.74 17.37
C ASN A 281 -6.67 8.56 18.52
N GLU A 282 -7.00 8.98 19.73
CA GLU A 282 -6.20 8.68 20.93
C GLU A 282 -5.98 7.18 21.12
N ARG A 283 -7.01 6.35 20.90
CA ARG A 283 -6.86 4.89 20.96
C ARG A 283 -5.95 4.36 19.85
N ARG A 284 -6.00 4.93 18.64
CA ARG A 284 -5.11 4.57 17.53
C ARG A 284 -3.66 4.94 17.82
N TYR A 285 -3.41 6.11 18.41
CA TYR A 285 -2.06 6.49 18.86
C TYR A 285 -1.51 5.55 19.94
N ASN A 286 -2.38 5.01 20.80
CA ASN A 286 -2.00 3.99 21.77
C ASN A 286 -1.59 2.66 21.10
N VAL A 287 -2.31 2.23 20.06
CA VAL A 287 -1.94 1.03 19.27
C VAL A 287 -0.60 1.25 18.58
N LEU A 288 -0.46 2.38 17.90
CA LEU A 288 0.78 2.81 17.24
C LEU A 288 1.98 2.76 18.20
N ASN A 289 1.84 3.36 19.38
CA ASN A 289 2.89 3.37 20.39
C ASN A 289 3.25 1.96 20.87
N ASP A 290 2.26 1.10 21.12
CA ASP A 290 2.50 -0.25 21.63
C ASP A 290 3.15 -1.15 20.57
N GLN A 291 2.83 -0.99 19.30
CA GLN A 291 3.55 -1.67 18.20
C GLN A 291 5.00 -1.18 18.10
N LEU A 292 5.25 0.13 18.17
CA LEU A 292 6.61 0.67 18.15
C LEU A 292 7.46 0.18 19.33
N GLN A 293 6.87 0.02 20.52
CA GLN A 293 7.56 -0.57 21.67
C GLN A 293 7.98 -2.02 21.40
N LEU A 294 7.14 -2.82 20.71
CA LEU A 294 7.51 -4.17 20.29
C LEU A 294 8.67 -4.15 19.29
N TYR A 295 8.59 -3.28 18.28
CA TYR A 295 9.64 -3.18 17.25
C TYR A 295 10.96 -2.70 17.84
N ALA A 296 10.94 -1.71 18.73
CA ALA A 296 12.12 -1.21 19.42
C ALA A 296 12.80 -2.30 20.27
N LYS A 297 12.01 -3.10 21.01
CA LYS A 297 12.51 -4.22 21.81
C LYS A 297 13.30 -5.22 20.96
N ASP A 298 12.80 -5.53 19.77
CA ASP A 298 13.42 -6.51 18.89
C ASP A 298 14.39 -5.87 17.87
N ARG A 299 14.61 -4.55 17.96
CA ARG A 299 15.42 -3.76 17.02
C ARG A 299 14.98 -3.94 15.56
N LEU A 300 13.68 -4.10 15.35
CA LEU A 300 13.09 -4.29 14.03
C LEU A 300 13.01 -2.95 13.28
N SER A 301 13.60 -2.89 12.09
CA SER A 301 13.39 -1.77 11.16
C SER A 301 12.00 -1.83 10.54
N TRP A 302 11.40 -0.67 10.27
CA TRP A 302 10.02 -0.60 9.80
C TRP A 302 9.78 0.56 8.83
N SER A 303 8.71 0.45 8.05
CA SER A 303 8.17 1.53 7.22
C SER A 303 6.67 1.66 7.49
N ILE A 304 6.26 2.83 7.99
CA ILE A 304 4.85 3.07 8.33
C ILE A 304 4.05 3.36 7.07
N TRP A 305 2.86 2.76 6.97
CA TRP A 305 1.88 3.08 5.96
C TRP A 305 0.93 4.15 6.54
N LEU A 306 0.87 5.38 6.01
CA LEU A 306 1.67 5.93 4.92
C LEU A 306 2.05 7.40 5.17
N TYR A 307 2.80 7.99 4.25
CA TYR A 307 3.27 9.38 4.37
C TYR A 307 2.16 10.43 4.18
N LYS A 308 1.50 10.47 3.01
CA LYS A 308 0.54 11.53 2.64
C LYS A 308 -0.74 10.94 2.06
N ASP A 309 -1.90 11.47 2.45
CA ASP A 309 -3.18 11.10 1.86
C ASP A 309 -4.22 12.23 1.94
N ILE A 310 -5.49 11.90 1.70
CA ILE A 310 -6.63 12.82 1.84
C ILE A 310 -7.28 12.79 3.24
N GLY A 311 -6.56 12.35 4.29
CA GLY A 311 -6.98 12.53 5.69
C GLY A 311 -7.23 11.26 6.48
N PHE A 312 -6.96 10.07 5.96
CA PHE A 312 -7.35 8.81 6.59
C PHE A 312 -6.26 8.17 7.46
N GLN A 313 -5.06 7.99 6.92
CA GLN A 313 -3.95 7.26 7.54
C GLN A 313 -2.64 8.06 7.54
N GLY A 314 -2.46 9.00 6.61
CA GLY A 314 -1.21 9.72 6.38
C GLY A 314 -0.61 10.42 7.60
N MET A 315 0.71 10.50 7.65
CA MET A 315 1.51 11.36 8.56
C MET A 315 1.20 12.84 8.32
N VAL A 316 1.00 13.20 7.06
CA VAL A 316 0.41 14.45 6.61
C VAL A 316 -0.79 14.14 5.75
N TYR A 317 -1.70 15.10 5.61
CA TYR A 317 -2.86 14.94 4.75
C TYR A 317 -3.29 16.24 4.10
N VAL A 318 -3.84 16.15 2.90
CA VAL A 318 -4.34 17.29 2.14
C VAL A 318 -5.44 18.01 2.95
N SER A 319 -5.27 19.33 3.16
CA SER A 319 -6.23 20.11 3.95
C SER A 319 -7.62 20.07 3.32
N PRO A 320 -8.71 19.92 4.12
CA PRO A 320 -10.08 19.96 3.63
C PRO A 320 -10.43 21.22 2.83
N GLU A 321 -9.73 22.34 3.07
CA GLU A 321 -9.93 23.64 2.45
C GLU A 321 -9.34 23.74 1.03
N THR A 322 -8.51 22.77 0.62
CA THR A 322 -7.89 22.76 -0.71
C THR A 322 -8.89 22.53 -1.84
N ALA A 323 -8.53 22.97 -3.05
CA ALA A 323 -9.37 22.82 -4.24
C ALA A 323 -9.77 21.35 -4.50
N TYR A 324 -8.83 20.41 -4.33
CA TYR A 324 -9.11 18.99 -4.53
C TYR A 324 -10.14 18.45 -3.54
N ARG A 325 -9.98 18.75 -2.24
CA ARG A 325 -10.88 18.27 -1.20
C ARG A 325 -12.27 18.87 -1.32
N GLN A 326 -12.38 20.17 -1.62
CA GLN A 326 -13.66 20.83 -1.86
C GLN A 326 -14.37 20.31 -3.12
N HIS A 327 -13.62 20.12 -4.22
CA HIS A 327 -14.19 19.66 -5.49
C HIS A 327 -14.82 18.27 -5.37
N PHE A 328 -14.13 17.34 -4.70
CA PHE A 328 -14.61 15.96 -4.56
C PHE A 328 -15.40 15.69 -3.27
N ALA A 329 -15.68 16.69 -2.42
CA ALA A 329 -16.26 16.49 -1.08
C ALA A 329 -17.52 15.59 -1.11
N THR A 330 -18.51 15.93 -1.94
CA THR A 330 -19.75 15.16 -2.09
C THR A 330 -19.51 13.75 -2.61
N PHE A 331 -18.58 13.59 -3.56
CA PHE A 331 -18.23 12.29 -4.11
C PHE A 331 -17.56 11.40 -3.04
N LEU A 332 -16.63 11.96 -2.26
CA LEU A 332 -15.92 11.26 -1.20
C LEU A 332 -16.86 10.86 -0.06
N GLU A 333 -17.81 11.72 0.32
CA GLU A 333 -18.84 11.38 1.30
C GLU A 333 -19.68 10.19 0.83
N ARG A 334 -20.15 10.21 -0.43
CA ARG A 334 -20.90 9.08 -0.98
C ARG A 334 -20.05 7.81 -1.02
N LYS A 335 -18.78 7.92 -1.45
CA LYS A 335 -17.83 6.81 -1.50
C LYS A 335 -17.63 6.17 -0.11
N TYR A 336 -17.49 7.00 0.92
CA TYR A 336 -17.40 6.56 2.32
C TYR A 336 -18.68 5.83 2.74
N ARG A 337 -19.86 6.42 2.53
CA ARG A 337 -21.15 5.80 2.90
C ARG A 337 -21.39 4.46 2.19
N LEU A 338 -20.90 4.33 0.95
CA LEU A 338 -20.99 3.09 0.19
C LEU A 338 -19.96 2.03 0.60
N ALA A 339 -19.01 2.36 1.48
CA ALA A 339 -17.88 1.50 1.83
C ALA A 339 -17.18 0.92 0.58
N ALA A 340 -16.99 1.78 -0.43
CA ALA A 340 -16.51 1.39 -1.74
C ALA A 340 -15.02 0.99 -1.74
N ASP A 341 -14.23 1.54 -0.82
CA ASP A 341 -12.84 1.10 -0.63
C ASP A 341 -12.81 -0.13 0.29
N SER A 342 -11.88 -1.05 0.06
CA SER A 342 -11.73 -2.21 0.96
C SER A 342 -10.91 -1.88 2.19
N TRP A 343 -10.03 -0.89 2.14
CA TRP A 343 -9.11 -0.57 3.23
C TRP A 343 -9.82 0.20 4.34
N GLY A 344 -9.86 -0.37 5.54
CA GLY A 344 -10.43 0.28 6.73
C GLY A 344 -11.87 0.75 6.59
N ALA A 345 -12.68 0.12 5.73
CA ALA A 345 -14.05 0.54 5.50
C ALA A 345 -14.99 0.20 6.67
N ASP A 346 -15.82 1.17 7.04
CA ASP A 346 -17.00 0.96 7.88
C ASP A 346 -18.23 0.74 6.98
N ASP A 347 -18.73 -0.50 6.94
CA ASP A 347 -19.82 -0.89 6.07
C ASP A 347 -21.22 -0.76 6.70
N LYS A 348 -21.36 -0.12 7.87
CA LYS A 348 -22.62 -0.04 8.62
C LYS A 348 -23.82 0.44 7.78
N TYR A 349 -23.59 1.33 6.82
CA TYR A 349 -24.64 1.91 5.98
C TYR A 349 -25.13 0.97 4.87
N VAL A 350 -24.30 0.01 4.44
CA VAL A 350 -24.60 -0.87 3.31
C VAL A 350 -24.60 -2.36 3.65
N ARG A 351 -24.25 -2.71 4.89
CA ARG A 351 -24.18 -4.10 5.37
C ARG A 351 -25.44 -4.91 5.07
N HIS A 352 -26.60 -4.28 5.23
CA HIS A 352 -27.90 -4.90 4.96
C HIS A 352 -28.08 -5.40 3.51
N ALA A 353 -27.38 -4.80 2.54
CA ALA A 353 -27.42 -5.20 1.14
C ALA A 353 -26.51 -6.41 0.84
N TYR A 354 -25.41 -6.57 1.59
CA TYR A 354 -24.39 -7.59 1.32
C TYR A 354 -24.48 -8.82 2.24
N ASP A 355 -24.98 -8.65 3.47
CA ASP A 355 -25.22 -9.77 4.40
C ASP A 355 -26.11 -10.89 3.80
N PRO A 356 -27.16 -10.59 3.01
CA PRO A 356 -27.93 -11.65 2.33
C PRO A 356 -27.08 -12.52 1.40
N ILE A 357 -26.08 -11.94 0.72
CA ILE A 357 -25.17 -12.69 -0.16
C ILE A 357 -24.24 -13.57 0.67
N VAL A 358 -23.72 -13.05 1.79
CA VAL A 358 -22.89 -13.83 2.73
C VAL A 358 -23.69 -15.02 3.26
N ARG A 359 -24.91 -14.79 3.77
CA ARG A 359 -25.79 -15.86 4.27
C ARG A 359 -26.15 -16.88 3.19
N LEU A 360 -26.46 -16.43 1.98
CA LEU A 360 -26.75 -17.32 0.84
C LEU A 360 -25.61 -18.33 0.64
N ILE A 361 -24.36 -17.87 0.67
CA ILE A 361 -23.18 -18.75 0.54
C ILE A 361 -23.06 -19.67 1.75
N GLU A 362 -23.19 -19.15 2.98
CA GLU A 362 -23.03 -19.93 4.20
C GLU A 362 -24.11 -21.02 4.37
N GLU A 363 -25.35 -20.74 4.01
CA GLU A 363 -26.49 -21.66 4.08
C GLU A 363 -26.44 -22.75 3.00
N ASN A 364 -25.92 -22.42 1.80
CA ASN A 364 -25.90 -23.36 0.66
C ASN A 364 -24.54 -24.07 0.47
N VAL A 365 -23.51 -23.63 1.16
CA VAL A 365 -22.20 -24.32 1.26
C VAL A 365 -21.91 -24.56 2.75
N PRO A 366 -22.59 -25.53 3.40
CA PRO A 366 -22.58 -25.66 4.86
C PRO A 366 -21.25 -26.16 5.42
N ASN A 367 -20.41 -26.82 4.62
CA ASN A 367 -19.07 -27.22 5.05
C ASN A 367 -18.14 -25.99 5.09
N GLU A 368 -17.76 -25.58 6.30
CA GLU A 368 -16.82 -24.47 6.53
C GLU A 368 -15.50 -24.62 5.77
N GLU A 369 -14.95 -25.83 5.66
CA GLU A 369 -13.69 -26.06 4.93
C GLU A 369 -13.83 -25.75 3.44
N HIS A 370 -14.99 -26.03 2.83
CA HIS A 370 -15.23 -25.72 1.43
C HIS A 370 -15.36 -24.21 1.16
N ARG A 371 -15.56 -23.40 2.21
CA ARG A 371 -15.66 -21.94 2.13
C ARG A 371 -14.30 -21.24 2.29
N LYS A 372 -13.25 -21.96 2.73
CA LYS A 372 -11.90 -21.42 2.94
C LYS A 372 -11.12 -21.34 1.64
N LEU A 373 -11.53 -20.44 0.76
CA LEU A 373 -10.83 -20.16 -0.49
C LEU A 373 -9.59 -19.31 -0.21
N TYR A 374 -8.42 -19.74 -0.71
CA TYR A 374 -7.19 -18.95 -0.65
C TYR A 374 -7.44 -17.52 -1.21
N PRO A 375 -6.94 -16.45 -0.55
CA PRO A 375 -6.01 -16.41 0.59
C PRO A 375 -6.68 -16.35 1.98
N TYR A 376 -7.45 -17.38 2.36
CA TYR A 376 -7.88 -17.57 3.76
C TYR A 376 -6.64 -17.70 4.69
N PRO A 377 -6.64 -17.10 5.89
CA PRO A 377 -7.74 -16.41 6.57
C PRO A 377 -7.89 -14.92 6.23
N VAL A 378 -7.01 -14.35 5.41
CA VAL A 378 -7.09 -12.92 5.03
C VAL A 378 -8.42 -12.62 4.34
N TRP A 379 -8.87 -13.53 3.47
CA TRP A 379 -10.17 -13.43 2.81
C TRP A 379 -11.16 -14.46 3.36
N THR A 380 -11.98 -14.02 4.31
CA THR A 380 -13.18 -14.76 4.73
C THR A 380 -14.29 -14.69 3.67
N VAL A 381 -15.38 -15.44 3.84
CA VAL A 381 -16.58 -15.33 2.97
C VAL A 381 -17.07 -13.89 2.92
N ARG A 382 -17.21 -13.25 4.09
CA ARG A 382 -17.62 -11.83 4.21
C ARG A 382 -16.66 -10.90 3.46
N SER A 383 -15.35 -11.06 3.67
CA SER A 383 -14.34 -10.22 3.01
C SER A 383 -14.31 -10.43 1.50
N ARG A 384 -14.53 -11.66 1.02
CA ARG A 384 -14.61 -11.97 -0.41
C ARG A 384 -15.84 -11.35 -1.05
N VAL A 385 -17.01 -11.43 -0.41
CA VAL A 385 -18.23 -10.74 -0.86
C VAL A 385 -17.99 -9.23 -0.89
N ALA A 386 -17.40 -8.66 0.16
CA ALA A 386 -17.08 -7.24 0.21
C ALA A 386 -16.17 -6.82 -0.96
N ARG A 387 -15.07 -7.55 -1.22
CA ARG A 387 -14.14 -7.17 -2.31
C ARG A 387 -14.80 -7.26 -3.68
N VAL A 388 -15.46 -8.37 -3.99
CA VAL A 388 -16.00 -8.63 -5.34
C VAL A 388 -17.29 -7.85 -5.59
N ALA A 389 -18.28 -7.98 -4.71
CA ALA A 389 -19.62 -7.42 -4.93
C ALA A 389 -19.77 -5.96 -4.48
N ARG A 390 -18.99 -5.51 -3.48
CA ARG A 390 -19.03 -4.12 -3.02
C ARG A 390 -17.92 -3.30 -3.64
N CYS A 391 -16.66 -3.58 -3.31
CA CYS A 391 -15.56 -2.67 -3.62
C CYS A 391 -15.24 -2.59 -5.12
N MET A 392 -15.04 -3.73 -5.78
CA MET A 392 -14.74 -3.77 -7.21
C MET A 392 -15.92 -3.25 -8.04
N MET A 393 -17.10 -3.85 -7.85
CA MET A 393 -18.28 -3.52 -8.64
C MET A 393 -18.74 -2.07 -8.45
N ILE A 394 -18.88 -1.58 -7.22
CA ILE A 394 -19.23 -0.16 -7.00
C ILE A 394 -18.12 0.73 -7.56
N GLY A 395 -16.85 0.37 -7.32
CA GLY A 395 -15.69 1.10 -7.84
C GLY A 395 -15.80 1.33 -9.34
N GLU A 396 -16.03 0.27 -10.13
CA GLU A 396 -16.20 0.33 -11.59
C GLU A 396 -17.27 1.32 -12.03
N PHE A 397 -18.45 1.31 -11.40
CA PHE A 397 -19.52 2.26 -11.72
C PHE A 397 -19.17 3.70 -11.33
N MET A 398 -18.36 3.89 -10.29
CA MET A 398 -17.97 5.22 -9.81
C MET A 398 -16.82 5.85 -10.63
N VAL A 399 -16.00 5.07 -11.35
CA VAL A 399 -14.83 5.58 -12.10
C VAL A 399 -15.22 6.64 -13.12
N ARG A 400 -16.23 6.37 -13.97
CA ARG A 400 -16.67 7.34 -14.98
C ARG A 400 -17.25 8.60 -14.35
N GLU A 401 -18.03 8.45 -13.29
CA GLU A 401 -18.62 9.57 -12.57
C GLU A 401 -17.55 10.44 -11.88
N TRP A 402 -16.48 9.83 -11.37
CA TRP A 402 -15.33 10.56 -10.86
C TRP A 402 -14.66 11.38 -11.97
N ALA A 403 -14.38 10.76 -13.12
CA ALA A 403 -13.73 11.43 -14.24
C ALA A 403 -14.57 12.57 -14.83
N ASP A 404 -15.89 12.38 -14.94
CA ASP A 404 -16.83 13.38 -15.47
C ASP A 404 -16.84 14.68 -14.64
N GLN A 405 -16.43 14.65 -13.36
CA GLN A 405 -16.30 15.85 -12.54
C GLN A 405 -15.15 16.77 -12.97
N LEU A 406 -14.19 16.28 -13.77
CA LEU A 406 -13.09 17.09 -14.33
C LEU A 406 -13.38 17.54 -15.78
N LYS A 407 -14.52 17.13 -16.35
CA LYS A 407 -14.89 17.42 -17.72
C LYS A 407 -14.97 18.93 -17.98
N GLY A 408 -14.31 19.38 -19.03
CA GLY A 408 -14.31 20.79 -19.45
C GLY A 408 -13.36 21.69 -18.65
N MET A 409 -12.64 21.17 -17.65
CA MET A 409 -11.64 21.95 -16.92
C MET A 409 -10.49 22.40 -17.83
N SER A 410 -9.98 23.62 -17.59
CA SER A 410 -8.74 24.11 -18.18
C SER A 410 -7.51 23.47 -17.52
N ILE A 411 -6.35 23.59 -18.16
CA ILE A 411 -5.08 23.11 -17.57
C ILE A 411 -4.82 23.81 -16.23
N GLU A 412 -5.11 25.11 -16.11
CA GLU A 412 -4.94 25.87 -14.87
C GLU A 412 -5.88 25.40 -13.75
N GLN A 413 -7.08 24.93 -14.09
CA GLN A 413 -7.98 24.32 -13.11
C GLN A 413 -7.47 22.97 -12.62
N LEU A 414 -6.97 22.13 -13.54
CA LEU A 414 -6.36 20.84 -13.21
C LEU A 414 -5.09 21.01 -12.39
N ASP A 415 -4.28 22.01 -12.71
CA ASP A 415 -3.09 22.38 -11.96
C ASP A 415 -3.46 22.74 -10.52
N ARG A 416 -4.44 23.62 -10.30
CA ARG A 416 -4.92 23.96 -8.94
C ARG A 416 -5.40 22.74 -8.15
N LEU A 417 -6.02 21.75 -8.81
CA LEU A 417 -6.37 20.49 -8.15
C LEU A 417 -5.12 19.70 -7.74
N ALA A 418 -4.12 19.58 -8.62
CA ALA A 418 -2.86 18.91 -8.32
C ALA A 418 -2.05 19.64 -7.23
N GLU A 419 -2.03 20.97 -7.23
CA GLU A 419 -1.34 21.81 -6.24
C GLU A 419 -1.85 21.59 -4.82
N SER A 420 -3.08 21.08 -4.66
CA SER A 420 -3.63 20.72 -3.36
C SER A 420 -2.76 19.70 -2.60
N PHE A 421 -1.94 18.92 -3.31
CA PHE A 421 -1.05 17.92 -2.70
C PHE A 421 0.33 18.47 -2.29
N LYS A 422 0.65 19.73 -2.61
CA LYS A 422 1.89 20.37 -2.15
C LYS A 422 1.94 20.38 -0.62
N PHE A 423 3.15 20.25 -0.04
CA PHE A 423 3.33 20.14 1.41
C PHE A 423 2.72 21.32 2.18
N GLU A 424 2.86 22.55 1.69
CA GLU A 424 2.30 23.76 2.30
C GLU A 424 0.76 23.79 2.32
N ASN A 425 0.11 22.93 1.53
CA ASN A 425 -1.34 22.74 1.48
C ASN A 425 -1.79 21.50 2.27
N CYS A 426 -0.88 20.86 2.99
CA CYS A 426 -1.15 19.71 3.85
C CYS A 426 -1.20 20.12 5.33
N MET A 427 -1.94 19.35 6.11
CA MET A 427 -1.95 19.39 7.57
C MET A 427 -1.12 18.23 8.11
N GLU A 428 -0.54 18.42 9.29
CA GLU A 428 0.17 17.36 10.01
C GLU A 428 -0.78 16.57 10.90
N ARG A 429 -0.59 15.25 10.97
CA ARG A 429 -1.23 14.41 11.98
C ARG A 429 -0.43 14.44 13.28
N GLU A 430 -0.62 15.49 14.08
CA GLU A 430 0.21 15.79 15.25
C GLU A 430 0.40 14.59 16.21
N GLY A 431 -0.67 13.85 16.55
CA GLY A 431 -0.59 12.72 17.47
C GLY A 431 0.28 11.57 16.94
N LEU A 432 0.12 11.22 15.65
CA LEU A 432 0.95 10.23 14.97
C LEU A 432 2.42 10.69 14.94
N ASN A 433 2.65 11.91 14.46
CA ASN A 433 4.00 12.44 14.28
C ASN A 433 4.74 12.63 15.60
N LYS A 434 4.02 12.97 16.69
CA LYS A 434 4.55 13.03 18.05
C LYS A 434 5.04 11.66 18.52
N VAL A 435 4.25 10.61 18.31
CA VAL A 435 4.65 9.25 18.69
C VAL A 435 5.85 8.79 17.85
N LEU A 436 5.83 8.99 16.53
CA LEU A 436 6.95 8.63 15.65
C LEU A 436 8.25 9.33 16.06
N ARG A 437 8.20 10.65 16.30
CA ARG A 437 9.37 11.44 16.73
C ARG A 437 9.95 10.93 18.05
N ALA A 438 9.09 10.54 19.00
CA ALA A 438 9.52 10.02 20.30
C ALA A 438 10.28 8.69 20.17
N HIS A 439 9.88 7.82 19.24
CA HIS A 439 10.54 6.53 18.99
C HIS A 439 11.77 6.66 18.09
N ALA A 440 11.76 7.57 17.12
CA ALA A 440 12.92 7.86 16.28
C ALA A 440 14.13 8.34 17.11
N ALA A 441 13.90 9.18 18.12
CA ALA A 441 14.93 9.66 19.04
C ALA A 441 15.55 8.55 19.93
N GLN A 442 14.86 7.41 20.09
CA GLN A 442 15.36 6.26 20.88
C GLN A 442 16.14 5.26 20.02
N ALA A 443 16.00 5.34 18.70
CA ALA A 443 16.62 4.42 17.74
C ALA A 443 17.99 4.93 17.20
N GLN A 444 18.33 6.19 17.48
CA GLN A 444 19.64 6.79 17.25
C GLN A 444 20.55 6.53 18.46
#